data_AF-A0A1G6GGU1-F1
#
_entry.id   AF-A0A1G6GGU1-F1
#
_cell.length_a   1.000
_cell.length_b   1.000
_cell.length_c   1.000
_cell.angle_alpha   90.00
_cell.angle_beta   90.00
_cell.angle_gamma   90.00
#
_symmetry.space_group_name_H-M   'P 1'
#
loop_
_entity.id
_entity.type
_entity.pdbx_description
1 polymer ?
#
loop_
_entity_poly.entity_id
_entity_poly.type
_entity_poly.pdbx_seq_one_letter_code
_entity_poly.pdbx_strand_id
1 'polypeptide(L)'
;MTAPSYLGPAIGATKDKPVRILFRNLLPTGAAGNLFIPTDTTVMGSGKTADGHTMTEADPQNPMCSDPAKADMVAAGHCYAENRATLHLHGGVTPWISDGTPHQWITPAGETTAYPKGVSVQNVPDMPDPGPGAQTFFYTNAQSARLMFYHDHAWGITRLNVYAGEAAPYIITDNTEKALVTAGTIPDAASTLNLVVQDKTFVPSPEQLAQQDETWNSARWGDLGDLWMPHVYSPAQNPGDASGVNAFGRWAYGPWFHPPTNSIDNPPMDNPYYDSNCNPDLGWCEPKQMPGTPYLSMGMESFMDTPVVNGTAYPTVELDPKSYRLRILNAANDRFFNLSLYKAVDANGTVCDKANPTPVAESTGVNCTEVKLDPADPGLQP
;
A
#
# COMPACT_ATOMS: atom_id res chain seq x y z
N MET A 1 9.66 1.49 24.52
CA MET A 1 9.22 1.76 23.14
C MET A 1 9.59 0.53 22.33
N THR A 2 8.65 -0.07 21.60
CA THR A 2 8.98 -1.17 20.67
C THR A 2 9.84 -0.61 19.55
N ALA A 3 10.87 -1.34 19.13
CA ALA A 3 11.68 -0.91 17.98
C ALA A 3 10.80 -0.79 16.73
N PRO A 4 11.03 0.20 15.85
CA PRO A 4 10.35 0.27 14.57
C PRO A 4 10.54 -1.02 13.77
N SER A 5 9.49 -1.49 13.13
CA SER A 5 9.53 -2.65 12.23
C SER A 5 8.50 -2.47 11.12
N TYR A 6 8.77 -3.06 9.96
CA TYR A 6 7.77 -3.22 8.90
C TYR A 6 6.54 -3.98 9.44
N LEU A 7 5.31 -3.61 9.05
CA LEU A 7 4.01 -4.01 9.60
C LEU A 7 3.74 -3.50 11.03
N GLY A 8 4.76 -3.56 11.89
CA GLY A 8 4.64 -3.34 13.32
C GLY A 8 4.37 -4.64 14.10
N PRO A 9 4.32 -4.58 15.44
CA PRO A 9 4.11 -5.76 16.27
C PRO A 9 2.66 -6.27 16.22
N ALA A 10 2.48 -7.59 16.23
CA ALA A 10 1.16 -8.16 16.52
C ALA A 10 0.78 -7.87 17.99
N ILE A 11 -0.36 -7.22 18.21
CA ILE A 11 -0.86 -6.90 19.56
C ILE A 11 -1.88 -7.95 19.99
N GLY A 12 -1.61 -8.64 21.11
CA GLY A 12 -2.55 -9.55 21.76
C GLY A 12 -3.27 -8.89 22.93
N ALA A 13 -4.60 -8.98 22.95
CA ALA A 13 -5.47 -8.49 24.00
C ALA A 13 -6.42 -9.57 24.52
N THR A 14 -6.98 -9.33 25.71
CA THR A 14 -8.05 -10.16 26.29
C THR A 14 -9.35 -9.37 26.24
N LYS A 15 -10.45 -10.04 25.91
CA LYS A 15 -11.79 -9.48 25.97
C LYS A 15 -12.04 -8.79 27.32
N ASP A 16 -12.69 -7.63 27.27
CA ASP A 16 -13.05 -6.80 28.42
C ASP A 16 -11.86 -6.28 29.24
N LYS A 17 -10.63 -6.37 28.71
CA LYS A 17 -9.43 -5.74 29.29
C LYS A 17 -9.05 -4.50 28.46
N PRO A 18 -9.32 -3.28 28.96
CA PRO A 18 -9.01 -2.07 28.21
C PRO A 18 -7.49 -1.91 27.99
N VAL A 19 -7.13 -1.37 26.83
CA VAL A 19 -5.75 -1.08 26.44
C VAL A 19 -5.64 0.41 26.13
N ARG A 20 -4.55 1.03 26.61
CA ARG A 20 -4.14 2.38 26.23
C ARG A 20 -2.90 2.29 25.37
N ILE A 21 -2.90 2.98 24.23
CA ILE A 21 -1.77 3.07 23.32
C ILE A 21 -1.28 4.51 23.28
N LEU A 22 0.04 4.68 23.36
CA LEU A 22 0.71 5.93 23.04
C LEU A 22 1.34 5.77 21.65
N PHE A 23 0.77 6.44 20.67
CA PHE A 23 1.31 6.52 19.31
C PHE A 23 2.26 7.71 19.24
N ARG A 24 3.43 7.51 18.63
CA ARG A 24 4.40 8.57 18.38
C ARG A 24 4.80 8.54 16.92
N ASN A 25 4.62 9.66 16.25
CA ASN A 25 5.12 9.83 14.90
C ASN A 25 6.59 10.25 14.98
N LEU A 26 7.46 9.31 14.62
CA LEU A 26 8.92 9.46 14.63
C LEU A 26 9.50 9.48 13.20
N LEU A 27 8.65 9.71 12.19
CA LEU A 27 9.11 9.91 10.82
C LEU A 27 10.01 11.16 10.74
N PRO A 28 10.92 11.25 9.75
CA PRO A 28 11.74 12.43 9.58
C PRO A 28 10.90 13.67 9.26
N THR A 29 11.46 14.86 9.48
CA THR A 29 10.80 16.15 9.21
C THR A 29 11.31 16.81 7.93
N GLY A 30 10.56 17.80 7.42
CA GLY A 30 10.93 18.56 6.22
C GLY A 30 11.05 17.66 4.99
N ALA A 31 12.00 17.93 4.10
CA ALA A 31 12.16 17.16 2.86
C ALA A 31 12.42 15.66 3.09
N ALA A 32 13.10 15.29 4.19
CA ALA A 32 13.30 13.89 4.55
C ALA A 32 12.02 13.20 5.02
N GLY A 33 11.01 13.98 5.41
CA GLY A 33 9.66 13.50 5.76
C GLY A 33 8.73 13.37 4.55
N ASN A 34 9.18 13.74 3.36
CA ASN A 34 8.43 13.44 2.15
C ASN A 34 8.33 11.92 1.98
N LEU A 35 7.21 11.45 1.46
CA LEU A 35 7.06 10.03 1.18
C LEU A 35 8.08 9.62 0.12
N PHE A 36 8.76 8.50 0.38
CA PHE A 36 9.69 7.86 -0.56
C PHE A 36 8.95 7.10 -1.68
N ILE A 37 7.63 7.29 -1.79
CA ILE A 37 6.79 6.80 -2.88
C ILE A 37 6.02 7.98 -3.49
N PRO A 38 5.73 7.94 -4.81
CA PRO A 38 5.06 9.03 -5.49
C PRO A 38 3.71 9.40 -4.86
N THR A 39 3.52 10.69 -4.62
CA THR A 39 2.28 11.23 -4.04
C THR A 39 1.61 12.15 -5.04
N ASP A 40 0.42 11.76 -5.49
CA ASP A 40 -0.50 12.69 -6.18
C ASP A 40 -1.06 13.65 -5.15
N THR A 41 -0.68 14.93 -5.28
CA THR A 41 -1.04 16.01 -4.36
C THR A 41 -2.34 16.72 -4.75
N THR A 42 -2.97 16.31 -5.84
CA THR A 42 -4.32 16.79 -6.22
C THR A 42 -5.43 16.03 -5.50
N VAL A 43 -5.14 14.84 -4.99
CA VAL A 43 -6.05 14.08 -4.14
C VAL A 43 -6.33 14.87 -2.85
N MET A 44 -7.61 14.96 -2.47
CA MET A 44 -7.99 15.66 -1.24
C MET A 44 -7.28 15.05 -0.04
N GLY A 45 -6.58 15.91 0.71
CA GLY A 45 -5.83 15.54 1.89
C GLY A 45 -4.38 15.11 1.64
N SER A 46 -3.91 14.89 0.40
CA SER A 46 -2.49 14.60 0.12
C SER A 46 -1.67 15.82 -0.28
N GLY A 47 -2.31 16.90 -0.74
CA GLY A 47 -1.63 18.15 -1.08
C GLY A 47 -2.20 19.35 -0.34
N LYS A 48 -3.08 20.12 -0.99
CA LYS A 48 -3.52 21.44 -0.51
C LYS A 48 -4.23 21.37 0.84
N THR A 49 -3.93 22.33 1.70
CA THR A 49 -4.70 22.64 2.90
C THR A 49 -5.94 23.45 2.53
N ALA A 50 -6.80 23.76 3.51
CA ALA A 50 -7.92 24.66 3.29
C ALA A 50 -7.45 26.02 2.72
N ASP A 51 -6.35 26.57 3.24
CA ASP A 51 -5.78 27.84 2.76
C ASP A 51 -5.12 27.67 1.39
N GLY A 52 -4.47 26.53 1.13
CA GLY A 52 -3.90 26.21 -0.19
C GLY A 52 -4.95 26.15 -1.31
N HIS A 53 -6.18 25.76 -1.00
CA HIS A 53 -7.28 25.77 -1.99
C HIS A 53 -7.71 27.18 -2.41
N THR A 54 -7.30 28.24 -1.69
CA THR A 54 -7.54 29.63 -2.10
C THR A 54 -6.50 30.13 -3.11
N MET A 55 -5.40 29.39 -3.30
CA MET A 55 -4.33 29.74 -4.22
C MET A 55 -4.65 29.23 -5.63
N THR A 56 -4.43 30.07 -6.64
CA THR A 56 -4.54 29.69 -8.05
C THR A 56 -3.50 28.63 -8.39
N GLU A 57 -3.93 27.54 -9.02
CA GLU A 57 -3.00 26.54 -9.57
C GLU A 57 -2.43 27.07 -10.89
N ALA A 58 -1.12 27.33 -10.92
CA ALA A 58 -0.44 27.86 -12.10
C ALA A 58 -0.13 26.77 -13.13
N ASP A 59 0.20 25.57 -12.67
CA ASP A 59 0.50 24.40 -13.49
C ASP A 59 -0.26 23.18 -12.96
N PRO A 60 -1.43 22.84 -13.55
CA PRO A 60 -2.20 21.66 -13.16
C PRO A 60 -1.46 20.33 -13.37
N GLN A 61 -0.45 20.27 -14.25
CA GLN A 61 0.35 19.07 -14.47
C GLN A 61 1.41 18.89 -13.36
N ASN A 62 1.95 19.98 -12.83
CA ASN A 62 2.89 19.99 -11.72
C ASN A 62 2.34 20.82 -10.55
N PRO A 63 1.41 20.27 -9.76
CA PRO A 63 0.71 21.02 -8.72
C PRO A 63 1.68 21.63 -7.70
N MET A 64 1.34 22.79 -7.14
CA MET A 64 2.20 23.54 -6.19
C MET A 64 2.65 22.76 -4.95
N CYS A 65 1.91 21.73 -4.54
CA CYS A 65 2.26 20.86 -3.41
C CYS A 65 3.24 19.75 -3.80
N SER A 66 3.71 19.72 -5.04
CA SER A 66 4.75 18.83 -5.53
C SER A 66 6.13 19.50 -5.45
N ASP A 67 7.19 18.69 -5.57
CA ASP A 67 8.55 19.23 -5.63
C ASP A 67 8.74 20.08 -6.91
N PRO A 68 9.61 21.09 -6.85
CA PRO A 68 10.50 21.46 -5.73
C PRO A 68 9.86 22.38 -4.67
N ALA A 69 8.67 22.93 -4.92
CA ALA A 69 8.08 23.96 -4.06
C ALA A 69 7.44 23.42 -2.77
N LYS A 70 7.23 22.11 -2.67
CA LYS A 70 6.51 21.45 -1.56
C LYS A 70 6.95 21.92 -0.18
N ALA A 71 8.26 21.90 0.11
CA ALA A 71 8.75 22.22 1.45
C ALA A 71 8.36 23.65 1.89
N ASP A 72 8.51 24.62 0.98
CA ASP A 72 8.12 26.01 1.24
C ASP A 72 6.61 26.16 1.37
N MET A 73 5.82 25.44 0.56
CA MET A 73 4.36 25.46 0.63
C MET A 73 3.81 24.81 1.91
N VAL A 74 4.48 23.77 2.43
CA VAL A 74 4.14 23.16 3.73
C VAL A 74 4.45 24.13 4.87
N ALA A 75 5.62 24.78 4.84
CA ALA A 75 6.03 25.78 5.83
C ALA A 75 5.11 27.01 5.81
N ALA A 76 4.65 27.42 4.63
CA ALA A 76 3.68 28.51 4.46
C ALA A 76 2.24 28.12 4.83
N GLY A 77 1.96 26.84 5.10
CA GLY A 77 0.61 26.36 5.45
C GLY A 77 -0.32 26.19 4.26
N HIS A 78 0.18 26.16 3.02
CA HIS A 78 -0.62 25.91 1.83
C HIS A 78 -0.72 24.43 1.47
N CYS A 79 0.21 23.60 1.94
CA CYS A 79 0.22 22.15 1.70
C CYS A 79 0.36 21.36 3.01
N TYR A 80 -0.25 20.17 3.06
CA TYR A 80 -0.03 19.22 4.14
C TYR A 80 1.35 18.54 3.98
N ALA A 81 2.03 18.27 5.09
CA ALA A 81 3.22 17.43 5.09
C ALA A 81 2.86 15.96 4.75
N GLU A 82 3.76 15.21 4.12
CA GLU A 82 3.50 13.82 3.73
C GLU A 82 3.78 12.82 4.87
N ASN A 83 4.61 13.19 5.85
CA ASN A 83 4.93 12.39 7.05
C ASN A 83 3.80 12.35 8.09
N ARG A 84 2.54 12.47 7.69
CA ARG A 84 1.39 12.38 8.60
C ARG A 84 1.04 10.92 8.82
N ALA A 85 0.68 10.57 10.06
CA ALA A 85 0.22 9.24 10.41
C ALA A 85 -0.83 9.26 11.52
N THR A 86 -1.66 8.22 11.60
CA THR A 86 -2.61 7.92 12.68
C THR A 86 -2.71 6.40 12.85
N LEU A 87 -3.42 5.93 13.87
CA LEU A 87 -3.80 4.52 13.98
C LEU A 87 -5.31 4.39 13.88
N HIS A 88 -5.80 3.56 12.94
CA HIS A 88 -7.16 3.04 12.96
C HIS A 88 -7.17 1.58 13.41
N LEU A 89 -8.00 1.23 14.40
CA LEU A 89 -8.20 -0.17 14.81
C LEU A 89 -9.38 -0.77 14.04
N HIS A 90 -9.08 -1.39 12.91
CA HIS A 90 -10.10 -1.98 12.03
C HIS A 90 -10.81 -3.16 12.71
N GLY A 91 -12.13 -3.03 12.85
CA GLY A 91 -12.99 -4.01 13.52
C GLY A 91 -13.08 -3.82 15.04
N GLY A 92 -12.43 -2.80 15.59
CA GLY A 92 -12.52 -2.42 17.00
C GLY A 92 -13.84 -1.74 17.35
N VAL A 93 -14.39 -2.08 18.52
CA VAL A 93 -15.48 -1.35 19.19
C VAL A 93 -14.85 -0.27 20.05
N THR A 94 -14.56 0.85 19.40
CA THR A 94 -13.70 1.90 19.94
C THR A 94 -14.48 3.21 20.04
N PRO A 95 -14.27 4.03 21.08
CA PRO A 95 -14.82 5.39 21.12
C PRO A 95 -14.25 6.23 19.97
N TRP A 96 -15.06 7.14 19.41
CA TRP A 96 -14.68 7.92 18.22
C TRP A 96 -13.34 8.66 18.36
N ILE A 97 -12.99 9.14 19.56
CA ILE A 97 -11.72 9.83 19.82
C ILE A 97 -10.49 8.94 19.64
N SER A 98 -10.67 7.62 19.67
CA SER A 98 -9.62 6.61 19.53
C SER A 98 -9.86 5.70 18.33
N ASP A 99 -10.81 6.03 17.46
CA ASP A 99 -11.08 5.21 16.28
C ASP A 99 -10.01 5.39 15.21
N GLY A 100 -9.35 6.56 15.16
CA GLY A 100 -8.36 6.84 14.12
C GLY A 100 -8.99 7.33 12.83
N THR A 101 -10.02 8.17 12.91
CA THR A 101 -10.68 8.70 11.71
C THR A 101 -9.67 9.41 10.80
N PRO A 102 -9.96 9.60 9.49
CA PRO A 102 -9.06 10.25 8.57
C PRO A 102 -8.49 11.59 9.05
N HIS A 103 -9.21 12.32 9.88
CA HIS A 103 -8.81 13.63 10.38
C HIS A 103 -8.11 13.59 11.75
N GLN A 104 -7.67 12.42 12.21
CA GLN A 104 -6.93 12.22 13.48
C GLN A 104 -5.42 12.02 13.29
N TRP A 105 -4.88 12.34 12.12
CA TRP A 105 -3.44 12.27 11.89
C TRP A 105 -2.63 13.31 12.68
N ILE A 106 -1.36 13.01 12.90
CA ILE A 106 -0.35 13.90 13.49
C ILE A 106 0.90 13.91 12.60
N THR A 107 1.62 15.03 12.54
CA THR A 107 2.98 15.09 11.99
C THR A 107 4.01 14.72 13.07
N PRO A 108 5.29 14.48 12.72
CA PRO A 108 6.35 14.31 13.71
C PRO A 108 6.55 15.58 14.55
N ALA A 109 7.15 15.40 15.72
CA ALA A 109 7.54 16.54 16.55
C ALA A 109 8.60 17.39 15.82
N GLY A 110 8.37 18.70 15.75
CA GLY A 110 9.28 19.65 15.09
C GLY A 110 9.07 19.82 13.59
N GLU A 111 8.03 19.21 13.00
CA GLU A 111 7.65 19.47 11.61
C GLU A 111 7.31 20.95 11.40
N THR A 112 7.84 21.56 10.34
CA THR A 112 7.63 22.97 10.04
C THR A 112 6.35 23.12 9.22
N THR A 113 5.21 23.12 9.92
CA THR A 113 3.89 23.22 9.29
C THR A 113 2.91 24.01 10.17
N ALA A 114 1.95 24.68 9.53
CA ALA A 114 0.79 25.26 10.21
C ALA A 114 -0.22 24.20 10.69
N TYR A 115 -0.11 22.96 10.22
CA TYR A 115 -1.05 21.87 10.52
C TYR A 115 -0.34 20.67 11.17
N PRO A 116 0.10 20.76 12.43
CA PRO A 116 0.82 19.67 13.10
C PRO A 116 -0.07 18.46 13.44
N LYS A 117 -1.40 18.62 13.34
CA LYS A 117 -2.37 17.57 13.60
C LYS A 117 -3.69 17.85 12.88
N GLY A 118 -4.44 16.80 12.59
CA GLY A 118 -5.77 16.88 12.02
C GLY A 118 -6.82 17.42 13.01
N VAL A 119 -7.91 17.94 12.48
CA VAL A 119 -8.96 18.65 13.24
C VAL A 119 -9.70 17.78 14.26
N SER A 120 -9.66 16.45 14.09
CA SER A 120 -10.34 15.50 14.97
C SER A 120 -9.43 14.88 16.03
N VAL A 121 -8.17 15.30 16.12
CA VAL A 121 -7.24 14.77 17.13
C VAL A 121 -7.71 15.16 18.53
N GLN A 122 -7.97 14.14 19.34
CA GLN A 122 -8.32 14.25 20.75
C GLN A 122 -7.50 13.19 21.51
N ASN A 123 -6.85 13.61 22.59
CA ASN A 123 -6.19 12.67 23.50
C ASN A 123 -7.22 11.99 24.41
N VAL A 124 -6.89 10.78 24.87
CA VAL A 124 -7.69 10.08 25.87
C VAL A 124 -7.74 10.95 27.14
N PRO A 125 -8.93 11.34 27.64
CA PRO A 125 -9.05 12.36 28.68
C PRO A 125 -8.36 12.03 30.01
N ASP A 126 -8.13 10.75 30.31
CA ASP A 126 -7.49 10.29 31.54
C ASP A 126 -6.00 9.95 31.37
N MET A 127 -5.41 10.32 30.23
CA MET A 127 -3.97 10.23 29.97
C MET A 127 -3.34 11.64 29.95
N PRO A 128 -2.10 11.79 30.45
CA PRO A 128 -1.36 13.04 30.26
C PRO A 128 -1.20 13.38 28.78
N ASP A 129 -1.19 14.67 28.44
CA ASP A 129 -0.86 15.13 27.10
C ASP A 129 0.54 14.61 26.72
N PRO A 130 0.67 13.80 25.65
CA PRO A 130 1.95 13.19 25.29
C PRO A 130 2.93 14.16 24.61
N GLY A 131 2.51 15.40 24.35
CA GLY A 131 3.29 16.43 23.66
C GLY A 131 3.23 16.33 22.13
N PRO A 132 3.97 17.21 21.42
CA PRO A 132 4.01 17.22 19.95
C PRO A 132 4.44 15.87 19.36
N GLY A 133 3.92 15.53 18.18
CA GLY A 133 4.25 14.28 17.49
C GLY A 133 3.76 13.03 18.18
N ALA A 134 2.76 13.13 19.07
CA ALA A 134 2.20 11.99 19.76
C ALA A 134 0.69 12.12 19.98
N GLN A 135 0.02 10.97 20.07
CA GLN A 135 -1.41 10.84 20.32
C GLN A 135 -1.68 9.62 21.20
N THR A 136 -2.74 9.69 21.99
CA THR A 136 -3.19 8.60 22.85
C THR A 136 -4.46 7.95 22.33
N PHE A 137 -4.56 6.63 22.45
CA PHE A 137 -5.72 5.83 22.04
C PHE A 137 -6.19 4.93 23.17
N PHE A 138 -7.49 4.68 23.24
CA PHE A 138 -8.13 3.80 24.21
C PHE A 138 -9.00 2.75 23.51
N TYR A 139 -8.63 1.49 23.66
CA TYR A 139 -9.35 0.34 23.11
C TYR A 139 -10.04 -0.41 24.24
N THR A 140 -11.37 -0.48 24.20
CA THR A 140 -12.16 -1.14 25.25
C THR A 140 -11.93 -2.64 25.30
N ASN A 141 -11.69 -3.24 24.12
CA ASN A 141 -11.70 -4.68 23.88
C ASN A 141 -13.01 -5.38 24.33
N ALA A 142 -14.11 -4.63 24.43
CA ALA A 142 -15.42 -5.12 24.87
C ALA A 142 -16.18 -5.81 23.72
N GLN A 143 -15.55 -6.81 23.09
CA GLN A 143 -16.06 -7.53 21.93
C GLN A 143 -15.54 -8.98 21.90
N SER A 144 -16.13 -9.83 21.04
CA SER A 144 -15.74 -11.24 20.95
C SER A 144 -14.30 -11.44 20.46
N ALA A 145 -13.70 -12.59 20.80
CA ALA A 145 -12.43 -13.01 20.21
C ALA A 145 -12.48 -12.98 18.67
N ARG A 146 -11.44 -12.42 18.05
CA ARG A 146 -11.29 -12.28 16.59
C ARG A 146 -9.90 -11.76 16.22
N LEU A 147 -9.51 -11.97 14.97
CA LEU A 147 -8.43 -11.23 14.32
C LEU A 147 -8.98 -9.88 13.86
N MET A 148 -8.29 -8.82 14.24
CA MET A 148 -8.42 -7.45 13.75
C MET A 148 -7.04 -7.01 13.26
N PHE A 149 -6.92 -5.76 12.84
CA PHE A 149 -5.63 -5.15 12.56
C PHE A 149 -5.71 -3.66 12.84
N TYR A 150 -4.55 -3.06 13.08
CA TYR A 150 -4.42 -1.62 13.11
C TYR A 150 -3.58 -1.18 11.93
N HIS A 151 -3.92 -0.04 11.34
CA HIS A 151 -3.20 0.49 10.20
C HIS A 151 -3.27 2.00 10.15
N ASP A 152 -2.42 2.62 9.33
CA ASP A 152 -2.55 4.06 9.08
C ASP A 152 -3.89 4.40 8.43
N HIS A 153 -4.39 5.59 8.74
CA HIS A 153 -5.64 6.06 8.19
C HIS A 153 -5.60 7.55 7.82
N ALA A 154 -4.41 8.12 7.61
CA ALA A 154 -4.24 9.55 7.40
C ALA A 154 -4.93 10.02 6.10
N TRP A 155 -5.75 11.06 6.23
CA TRP A 155 -6.54 11.61 5.13
C TRP A 155 -5.69 11.92 3.89
N GLY A 156 -6.10 11.34 2.75
CA GLY A 156 -5.48 11.50 1.43
C GLY A 156 -4.29 10.58 1.14
N ILE A 157 -3.68 9.96 2.17
CA ILE A 157 -2.42 9.21 2.03
C ILE A 157 -2.44 7.81 2.66
N THR A 158 -3.58 7.33 3.17
CA THR A 158 -3.73 5.95 3.70
C THR A 158 -3.13 4.89 2.77
N ARG A 159 -3.42 4.96 1.47
CA ARG A 159 -2.90 3.99 0.48
C ARG A 159 -1.37 3.94 0.44
N LEU A 160 -0.71 5.07 0.73
CA LEU A 160 0.74 5.22 0.68
C LEU A 160 1.36 4.72 1.98
N ASN A 161 0.81 5.14 3.13
CA ASN A 161 1.32 4.74 4.44
C ASN A 161 1.14 3.24 4.71
N VAL A 162 -0.02 2.66 4.34
CA VAL A 162 -0.24 1.21 4.41
C VAL A 162 0.69 0.46 3.44
N TYR A 163 0.92 1.02 2.25
CA TYR A 163 1.86 0.43 1.30
C TYR A 163 3.31 0.50 1.79
N ALA A 164 3.70 1.55 2.49
CA ALA A 164 5.00 1.70 3.14
C ALA A 164 5.19 0.73 4.33
N GLY A 165 4.11 0.17 4.87
CA GLY A 165 4.15 -0.90 5.86
C GLY A 165 3.40 -0.64 7.16
N GLU A 166 2.57 0.41 7.27
CA GLU A 166 1.83 0.71 8.49
C GLU A 166 0.53 -0.11 8.60
N ALA A 167 0.65 -1.45 8.75
CA ALA A 167 -0.48 -2.35 8.99
C ALA A 167 -0.06 -3.61 9.77
N ALA A 168 -0.63 -3.84 10.96
CA ALA A 168 -0.30 -5.00 11.79
C ALA A 168 -1.50 -5.64 12.51
N PRO A 169 -1.41 -6.94 12.86
CA PRO A 169 -2.48 -7.65 13.56
C PRO A 169 -2.79 -7.08 14.95
N TYR A 170 -4.07 -7.06 15.29
CA TYR A 170 -4.56 -6.90 16.65
C TYR A 170 -5.51 -8.04 16.95
N ILE A 171 -5.29 -8.76 18.04
CA ILE A 171 -5.98 -10.03 18.31
C ILE A 171 -6.65 -9.96 19.67
N ILE A 172 -7.96 -10.17 19.71
CA ILE A 172 -8.67 -10.37 20.98
C ILE A 172 -8.86 -11.87 21.21
N THR A 173 -8.56 -12.30 22.43
CA THR A 173 -8.82 -13.66 22.94
C THR A 173 -9.84 -13.60 24.08
N ASP A 174 -10.62 -14.66 24.27
CA ASP A 174 -11.61 -14.75 25.35
C ASP A 174 -11.64 -16.14 26.00
N ASN A 175 -12.49 -16.30 27.02
CA ASN A 175 -12.59 -17.56 27.76
C ASN A 175 -13.19 -18.70 26.94
N THR A 176 -14.01 -18.39 25.92
CA THR A 176 -14.56 -19.39 25.01
C THR A 176 -13.46 -19.96 24.12
N GLU A 177 -12.65 -19.11 23.49
CA GLU A 177 -11.49 -19.54 22.70
C GLU A 177 -10.50 -20.35 23.56
N LYS A 178 -10.23 -19.90 24.79
CA LYS A 178 -9.36 -20.64 25.73
C LYS A 178 -9.92 -22.02 26.10
N ALA A 179 -11.23 -22.16 26.28
CA ALA A 179 -11.85 -23.44 26.56
C ALA A 179 -11.69 -24.41 25.38
N LEU A 180 -11.83 -23.92 24.13
CA LEU A 180 -11.61 -24.71 22.93
C LEU A 180 -10.15 -25.17 22.79
N VAL A 181 -9.18 -24.30 23.12
CA VAL A 181 -7.76 -24.68 23.17
C VAL A 181 -7.51 -25.73 24.25
N THR A 182 -8.04 -25.53 25.47
CA THR A 182 -7.86 -26.44 26.61
C THR A 182 -8.45 -27.83 26.33
N ALA A 183 -9.57 -27.89 25.62
CA ALA A 183 -10.21 -29.13 25.20
C ALA A 183 -9.51 -29.79 23.99
N GLY A 184 -8.47 -29.18 23.42
CA GLY A 184 -7.81 -29.66 22.21
C GLY A 184 -8.66 -29.57 20.94
N THR A 185 -9.74 -28.78 20.95
CA THR A 185 -10.64 -28.61 19.79
C THR A 185 -10.02 -27.71 18.72
N ILE A 186 -9.24 -26.71 19.14
CA ILE A 186 -8.45 -25.87 18.23
C ILE A 186 -6.98 -25.85 18.66
N PRO A 187 -6.03 -25.64 17.73
CA PRO A 187 -4.61 -25.54 18.05
C PRO A 187 -4.30 -24.44 19.06
N ASP A 188 -3.26 -24.67 19.86
CA ASP A 188 -2.78 -23.73 20.87
C ASP A 188 -2.05 -22.52 20.26
N ALA A 189 -1.60 -21.60 21.12
CA ALA A 189 -0.89 -20.41 20.68
C ALA A 189 0.44 -20.73 19.97
N ALA A 190 1.15 -21.79 20.40
CA ALA A 190 2.40 -22.22 19.76
C ALA A 190 2.19 -22.80 18.36
N SER A 191 0.98 -23.32 18.09
CA SER A 191 0.57 -23.88 16.80
C SER A 191 -0.37 -22.93 16.04
N THR A 192 -0.37 -21.63 16.38
CA THR A 192 -1.13 -20.59 15.68
C THR A 192 -0.18 -19.68 14.90
N LEU A 193 -0.41 -19.53 13.60
CA LEU A 193 0.36 -18.64 12.72
C LEU A 193 -0.51 -17.46 12.30
N ASN A 194 0.02 -16.24 12.47
CA ASN A 194 -0.58 -15.04 11.91
C ASN A 194 0.08 -14.76 10.56
N LEU A 195 -0.71 -14.65 9.50
CA LEU A 195 -0.25 -14.42 8.14
C LEU A 195 -0.81 -13.08 7.68
N VAL A 196 0.03 -12.05 7.63
CA VAL A 196 -0.29 -10.76 7.02
C VAL A 196 0.15 -10.82 5.57
N VAL A 197 -0.83 -10.89 4.67
CA VAL A 197 -0.61 -11.03 3.23
C VAL A 197 -0.76 -9.66 2.58
N GLN A 198 0.22 -9.27 1.77
CA GLN A 198 0.13 -8.11 0.89
C GLN A 198 0.70 -8.48 -0.47
N ASP A 199 0.46 -7.64 -1.48
CA ASP A 199 1.23 -7.61 -2.72
C ASP A 199 2.05 -6.32 -2.78
N LYS A 200 3.28 -6.44 -3.31
CA LYS A 200 4.24 -5.35 -3.50
C LYS A 200 4.86 -5.47 -4.88
N THR A 201 5.38 -4.37 -5.39
CA THR A 201 6.28 -4.36 -6.54
C THR A 201 7.50 -3.56 -6.12
N PHE A 202 8.65 -4.00 -6.59
CA PHE A 202 9.93 -3.42 -6.25
C PHE A 202 10.57 -2.81 -7.48
N VAL A 203 11.30 -1.71 -7.29
CA VAL A 203 12.04 -1.08 -8.39
C VAL A 203 13.03 -2.12 -8.95
N PRO A 204 13.00 -2.41 -10.26
CA PRO A 204 13.89 -3.39 -10.88
C PRO A 204 15.28 -2.79 -11.17
N SER A 205 16.13 -3.51 -11.90
CA SER A 205 17.43 -2.94 -12.31
C SER A 205 17.24 -1.72 -13.21
N PRO A 206 18.19 -0.77 -13.26
CA PRO A 206 18.07 0.41 -14.11
C PRO A 206 17.79 0.08 -15.59
N GLU A 207 18.35 -1.02 -16.11
CA GLU A 207 18.13 -1.48 -17.48
C GLU A 207 16.70 -1.94 -17.73
N GLN A 208 16.09 -2.64 -16.75
CA GLN A 208 14.70 -3.07 -16.82
C GLN A 208 13.76 -1.89 -16.57
N LEU A 209 14.09 -1.01 -15.62
CA LEU A 209 13.32 0.18 -15.31
C LEU A 209 13.19 1.08 -16.55
N ALA A 210 14.28 1.29 -17.29
CA ALA A 210 14.27 2.05 -18.55
C ALA A 210 13.36 1.44 -19.64
N GLN A 211 12.95 0.17 -19.51
CA GLN A 211 12.04 -0.52 -20.43
C GLN A 211 10.61 -0.62 -19.89
N GLN A 212 10.36 -0.27 -18.63
CA GLN A 212 9.07 -0.49 -17.96
C GLN A 212 8.47 0.78 -17.36
N ASP A 213 9.30 1.77 -17.04
CA ASP A 213 8.89 3.03 -16.43
C ASP A 213 10.01 4.08 -16.56
N GLU A 214 9.98 4.82 -17.66
CA GLU A 214 10.89 5.94 -17.94
C GLU A 214 10.65 7.17 -17.07
N THR A 215 9.53 7.20 -16.33
CA THR A 215 9.11 8.34 -15.51
C THR A 215 9.56 8.24 -14.05
N TRP A 216 10.08 7.09 -13.64
CA TRP A 216 10.56 6.87 -12.28
C TRP A 216 11.77 7.76 -11.94
N ASN A 217 11.68 8.47 -10.83
CA ASN A 217 12.77 9.31 -10.32
C ASN A 217 13.50 8.59 -9.16
N SER A 218 14.57 7.86 -9.49
CA SER A 218 15.31 7.08 -8.49
C SER A 218 15.97 7.92 -7.40
N ALA A 219 16.30 9.18 -7.68
CA ALA A 219 16.86 10.08 -6.68
C ALA A 219 15.82 10.51 -5.63
N ARG A 220 14.52 10.37 -5.93
CA ARG A 220 13.42 10.79 -5.07
C ARG A 220 12.69 9.61 -4.41
N TRP A 221 12.44 8.53 -5.15
CA TRP A 221 11.59 7.42 -4.68
C TRP A 221 12.35 6.11 -4.46
N GLY A 222 13.68 6.14 -4.60
CA GLY A 222 14.53 4.97 -4.38
C GLY A 222 14.89 4.22 -5.66
N ASP A 223 15.75 3.23 -5.49
CA ASP A 223 16.39 2.48 -6.57
C ASP A 223 16.12 0.97 -6.38
N LEU A 224 16.84 0.11 -7.10
CA LEU A 224 16.71 -1.35 -7.05
C LEU A 224 16.33 -1.91 -5.66
N GLY A 225 15.16 -2.55 -5.59
CA GLY A 225 14.64 -3.19 -4.38
C GLY A 225 13.81 -2.29 -3.46
N ASP A 226 13.75 -0.98 -3.70
CA ASP A 226 12.81 -0.09 -3.03
C ASP A 226 11.37 -0.32 -3.52
N LEU A 227 10.38 0.20 -2.79
CA LEU A 227 8.98 0.06 -3.15
C LEU A 227 8.65 0.87 -4.41
N TRP A 228 8.13 0.18 -5.42
CA TRP A 228 7.58 0.81 -6.61
C TRP A 228 6.05 0.91 -6.49
N MET A 229 5.48 1.99 -7.02
CA MET A 229 4.03 2.18 -7.10
C MET A 229 3.67 2.88 -8.43
N PRO A 230 2.55 2.52 -9.06
CA PRO A 230 2.08 3.24 -10.24
C PRO A 230 1.78 4.70 -9.89
N HIS A 231 2.29 5.63 -10.68
CA HIS A 231 2.36 7.04 -10.28
C HIS A 231 2.15 8.08 -11.39
N VAL A 232 2.34 7.69 -12.64
CA VAL A 232 1.93 8.47 -13.81
C VAL A 232 0.75 7.75 -14.43
N TYR A 233 -0.30 8.49 -14.80
CA TYR A 233 -1.43 7.91 -15.53
C TYR A 233 -1.04 7.66 -16.98
N SER A 234 -0.55 6.45 -17.28
CA SER A 234 -0.17 6.03 -18.63
C SER A 234 -1.32 5.25 -19.30
N PRO A 235 -2.00 5.82 -20.31
CA PRO A 235 -3.10 5.15 -21.00
C PRO A 235 -2.64 3.90 -21.74
N ALA A 236 -3.44 2.84 -21.73
CA ALA A 236 -3.28 1.65 -22.57
C ALA A 236 -3.44 1.97 -24.07
N GLN A 237 -4.16 3.05 -24.39
CA GLN A 237 -4.37 3.51 -25.75
C GLN A 237 -3.31 4.54 -26.16
N ASN A 238 -2.78 4.39 -27.37
CA ASN A 238 -1.96 5.41 -28.03
C ASN A 238 -2.56 5.74 -29.39
N PRO A 239 -3.33 6.84 -29.54
CA PRO A 239 -3.91 7.24 -30.82
C PRO A 239 -2.89 7.58 -31.92
N GLY A 240 -1.62 7.83 -31.55
CA GLY A 240 -0.53 8.11 -32.48
C GLY A 240 0.21 6.86 -32.99
N ASP A 241 -0.02 5.70 -32.36
CA ASP A 241 0.58 4.42 -32.76
C ASP A 241 -0.37 3.64 -33.68
N ALA A 242 0.16 3.00 -34.72
CA ALA A 242 -0.64 2.27 -35.70
C ALA A 242 -1.37 1.04 -35.10
N SER A 243 -0.83 0.43 -34.04
CA SER A 243 -1.49 -0.63 -33.27
C SER A 243 -2.59 -0.08 -32.34
N GLY A 244 -2.55 1.22 -32.03
CA GLY A 244 -3.40 1.86 -31.03
C GLY A 244 -3.01 1.55 -29.59
N VAL A 245 -1.90 0.84 -29.34
CA VAL A 245 -1.47 0.35 -28.03
C VAL A 245 -0.27 1.16 -27.52
N ASN A 246 -0.31 1.53 -26.24
CA ASN A 246 0.84 2.06 -25.52
C ASN A 246 1.60 0.91 -24.84
N ALA A 247 2.89 0.77 -25.12
CA ALA A 247 3.75 -0.25 -24.53
C ALA A 247 3.87 -0.15 -23.00
N PHE A 248 3.75 1.07 -22.45
CA PHE A 248 3.80 1.37 -21.01
C PHE A 248 2.42 1.56 -20.40
N GLY A 249 1.37 1.35 -21.19
CA GLY A 249 0.00 1.67 -20.80
C GLY A 249 -0.57 0.71 -19.76
N ARG A 250 -1.18 1.27 -18.71
CA ARG A 250 -1.69 0.51 -17.56
C ARG A 250 -3.21 0.62 -17.40
N TRP A 251 -3.80 1.74 -17.79
CA TRP A 251 -5.24 1.99 -17.61
C TRP A 251 -5.92 2.45 -18.90
N ALA A 252 -7.19 2.10 -19.07
CA ALA A 252 -7.97 2.64 -20.18
C ALA A 252 -8.34 4.09 -19.92
N TYR A 253 -7.99 4.99 -20.84
CA TYR A 253 -8.34 6.40 -20.73
C TYR A 253 -9.72 6.65 -21.38
N GLY A 254 -10.68 7.06 -20.56
CA GLY A 254 -12.09 7.20 -20.96
C GLY A 254 -12.34 7.94 -22.28
N PRO A 255 -11.69 9.08 -22.55
CA PRO A 255 -11.82 9.79 -23.84
C PRO A 255 -11.33 9.02 -25.06
N TRP A 256 -10.44 8.04 -24.89
CA TRP A 256 -9.85 7.24 -25.96
C TRP A 256 -10.41 5.81 -26.01
N PHE A 257 -11.25 5.42 -25.04
CA PHE A 257 -11.91 4.12 -25.01
C PHE A 257 -13.29 4.19 -25.66
N HIS A 258 -13.70 3.20 -26.46
CA HIS A 258 -15.02 3.20 -27.10
C HIS A 258 -16.09 2.52 -26.20
N PRO A 259 -17.24 3.16 -25.93
CA PRO A 259 -17.64 4.50 -26.37
C PRO A 259 -16.92 5.61 -25.59
N PRO A 260 -16.46 6.70 -26.24
CA PRO A 260 -15.71 7.76 -25.58
C PRO A 260 -16.48 8.41 -24.44
N THR A 261 -15.81 8.56 -23.31
CA THR A 261 -16.32 9.37 -22.20
C THR A 261 -16.17 10.85 -22.55
N ASN A 262 -17.30 11.54 -22.65
CA ASN A 262 -17.36 12.98 -22.96
C ASN A 262 -17.63 13.80 -21.69
N SER A 263 -17.41 15.12 -21.76
CA SER A 263 -17.70 16.05 -20.66
C SER A 263 -16.91 15.76 -19.38
N ILE A 264 -15.61 15.52 -19.52
CA ILE A 264 -14.69 15.35 -18.39
C ILE A 264 -13.99 16.66 -18.03
N ASP A 265 -13.68 16.84 -16.75
CA ASP A 265 -13.06 18.06 -16.22
C ASP A 265 -11.65 18.30 -16.79
N ASN A 266 -10.92 17.20 -17.06
CA ASN A 266 -9.55 17.22 -17.57
C ASN A 266 -9.47 16.52 -18.94
N PRO A 267 -9.86 17.19 -20.04
CA PRO A 267 -9.84 16.60 -21.37
C PRO A 267 -8.40 16.27 -21.83
N PRO A 268 -8.23 15.42 -22.87
CA PRO A 268 -6.93 15.26 -23.51
C PRO A 268 -6.35 16.61 -23.92
N MET A 269 -5.05 16.79 -23.71
CA MET A 269 -4.33 18.02 -24.02
C MET A 269 -3.11 17.74 -24.91
N ASP A 270 -2.58 18.78 -25.55
CA ASP A 270 -1.38 18.64 -26.39
C ASP A 270 -0.20 18.16 -25.54
N ASN A 271 0.52 17.16 -26.05
CA ASN A 271 1.68 16.59 -25.37
C ASN A 271 2.92 17.44 -25.69
N PRO A 272 3.56 18.08 -24.70
CA PRO A 272 4.75 18.90 -24.93
C PRO A 272 5.97 18.08 -25.40
N TYR A 273 5.94 16.76 -25.22
CA TYR A 273 7.01 15.86 -25.64
C TYR A 273 6.79 15.24 -27.03
N TYR A 274 5.69 15.58 -27.71
CA TYR A 274 5.42 15.13 -29.07
C TYR A 274 6.45 15.67 -30.08
N ASP A 275 7.12 14.78 -30.82
CA ASP A 275 7.97 15.13 -31.95
C ASP A 275 7.34 14.65 -33.27
N SER A 276 7.01 15.58 -34.16
CA SER A 276 6.45 15.29 -35.47
C SER A 276 7.40 14.54 -36.42
N ASN A 277 8.70 14.51 -36.12
CA ASN A 277 9.71 13.77 -36.90
C ASN A 277 9.93 12.35 -36.38
N CYS A 278 9.39 12.01 -35.20
CA CYS A 278 9.49 10.67 -34.65
C CYS A 278 8.60 9.73 -35.49
N ASN A 279 9.18 8.62 -35.95
CA ASN A 279 8.46 7.61 -36.71
C ASN A 279 8.08 6.45 -35.79
N PRO A 280 6.78 6.28 -35.45
CA PRO A 280 6.33 5.21 -34.54
C PRO A 280 6.60 3.81 -35.10
N ASP A 281 6.77 3.64 -36.42
CA ASP A 281 7.12 2.36 -37.03
C ASP A 281 8.58 1.94 -36.77
N LEU A 282 9.42 2.85 -36.28
CA LEU A 282 10.85 2.63 -36.03
C LEU A 282 11.23 2.64 -34.54
N GLY A 283 10.32 3.04 -33.65
CA GLY A 283 10.58 3.11 -32.21
C GLY A 283 9.45 3.81 -31.44
N TRP A 284 9.64 3.95 -30.12
CA TRP A 284 8.68 4.65 -29.27
C TRP A 284 8.61 6.14 -29.60
N CYS A 285 7.40 6.65 -29.84
CA CYS A 285 7.11 8.06 -30.05
C CYS A 285 5.97 8.50 -29.13
N GLU A 286 6.15 9.66 -28.51
CA GLU A 286 5.12 10.33 -27.73
C GLU A 286 3.89 10.63 -28.59
N PRO A 287 2.66 10.36 -28.13
CA PRO A 287 1.45 10.73 -28.85
C PRO A 287 1.30 12.25 -28.92
N LYS A 288 0.61 12.74 -29.97
CA LYS A 288 0.30 14.17 -30.12
C LYS A 288 -0.48 14.75 -28.94
N GLN A 289 -1.35 13.95 -28.33
CA GLN A 289 -2.13 14.33 -27.16
C GLN A 289 -1.84 13.37 -26.02
N MET A 290 -1.94 13.87 -24.78
CA MET A 290 -1.79 13.11 -23.54
C MET A 290 -3.02 13.35 -22.63
N PRO A 291 -3.22 12.53 -21.59
CA PRO A 291 -4.21 12.80 -20.55
C PRO A 291 -4.00 14.19 -19.93
N GLY A 292 -5.09 14.91 -19.66
CA GLY A 292 -5.05 16.20 -18.97
C GLY A 292 -4.86 16.09 -17.45
N THR A 293 -4.34 14.96 -16.96
CA THR A 293 -4.17 14.68 -15.53
C THR A 293 -2.82 15.21 -15.03
N PRO A 294 -2.65 15.35 -13.70
CA PRO A 294 -1.36 15.69 -13.11
C PRO A 294 -0.29 14.66 -13.51
N TYR A 295 0.99 15.08 -13.56
CA TYR A 295 2.10 14.18 -13.86
C TYR A 295 2.17 13.06 -12.82
N LEU A 296 2.18 13.43 -11.53
CA LEU A 296 1.91 12.49 -10.45
C LEU A 296 0.40 12.36 -10.26
N SER A 297 -0.18 11.32 -10.84
CA SER A 297 -1.59 11.00 -10.74
C SER A 297 -1.76 9.69 -10.01
N MET A 298 -2.70 9.65 -9.07
CA MET A 298 -3.16 8.41 -8.48
C MET A 298 -3.76 7.57 -9.61
N GLY A 299 -3.18 6.39 -9.84
CA GLY A 299 -3.76 5.39 -10.73
C GLY A 299 -5.07 4.83 -10.18
N MET A 300 -5.73 3.97 -10.96
CA MET A 300 -6.82 3.15 -10.45
C MET A 300 -6.24 2.00 -9.60
N GLU A 301 -7.08 1.03 -9.23
CA GLU A 301 -6.68 -0.19 -8.51
C GLU A 301 -5.36 -0.75 -9.04
N SER A 302 -4.42 -1.00 -8.12
CA SER A 302 -3.06 -1.40 -8.46
C SER A 302 -2.78 -2.79 -7.90
N PHE A 303 -2.55 -3.73 -8.81
CA PHE A 303 -2.32 -5.14 -8.50
C PHE A 303 -0.83 -5.44 -8.67
N MET A 304 -0.12 -5.52 -7.55
CA MET A 304 1.33 -5.65 -7.53
C MET A 304 1.76 -7.10 -7.73
N ASP A 305 2.95 -7.31 -8.27
CA ASP A 305 3.41 -8.61 -8.80
C ASP A 305 4.06 -9.55 -7.77
N THR A 306 4.45 -9.05 -6.60
CA THR A 306 5.19 -9.80 -5.59
C THR A 306 4.37 -9.97 -4.30
N PRO A 307 3.72 -11.14 -4.09
CA PRO A 307 3.13 -11.49 -2.80
C PRO A 307 4.17 -11.53 -1.68
N VAL A 308 3.85 -10.86 -0.58
CA VAL A 308 4.61 -10.90 0.66
C VAL A 308 3.74 -11.44 1.79
N VAL A 309 4.35 -12.23 2.67
CA VAL A 309 3.70 -12.70 3.91
C VAL A 309 4.57 -12.29 5.09
N ASN A 310 4.01 -11.55 6.04
CA ASN A 310 4.71 -11.02 7.21
C ASN A 310 5.97 -10.20 6.84
N GLY A 311 5.96 -9.52 5.70
CA GLY A 311 7.07 -8.67 5.23
C GLY A 311 8.16 -9.37 4.42
N THR A 312 8.02 -10.68 4.15
CA THR A 312 8.97 -11.43 3.31
C THR A 312 8.30 -11.84 2.01
N ALA A 313 8.98 -11.66 0.87
CA ALA A 313 8.52 -12.15 -0.42
C ALA A 313 8.60 -13.68 -0.47
N TYR A 314 7.51 -14.33 -0.90
CA TYR A 314 7.41 -15.79 -1.05
C TYR A 314 8.07 -16.63 0.07
N PRO A 315 7.74 -16.42 1.36
CA PRO A 315 8.44 -17.10 2.44
C PRO A 315 8.05 -18.56 2.54
N THR A 316 8.96 -19.36 3.09
CA THR A 316 8.72 -20.77 3.44
C THR A 316 8.79 -20.96 4.95
N VAL A 317 8.09 -21.98 5.46
CA VAL A 317 8.17 -22.40 6.86
C VAL A 317 8.05 -23.91 6.93
N GLU A 318 8.95 -24.54 7.69
CA GLU A 318 8.87 -25.97 8.00
C GLU A 318 7.92 -26.18 9.18
N LEU A 319 6.99 -27.12 9.03
CA LEU A 319 5.96 -27.42 10.03
C LEU A 319 6.01 -28.89 10.43
N ASP A 320 5.70 -29.16 11.69
CA ASP A 320 5.47 -30.52 12.17
C ASP A 320 4.22 -31.12 11.50
N PRO A 321 4.10 -32.44 11.35
CA PRO A 321 2.89 -33.08 10.85
C PRO A 321 1.76 -33.08 11.91
N LYS A 322 1.24 -31.90 12.26
CA LYS A 322 0.15 -31.68 13.22
C LYS A 322 -0.82 -30.60 12.73
N SER A 323 -1.91 -30.39 13.44
CA SER A 323 -2.87 -29.33 13.12
C SER A 323 -2.35 -27.95 13.52
N TYR A 324 -2.48 -26.98 12.61
CA TYR A 324 -2.16 -25.57 12.84
C TYR A 324 -3.38 -24.69 12.66
N ARG A 325 -3.42 -23.57 13.37
CA ARG A 325 -4.42 -22.52 13.21
C ARG A 325 -3.81 -21.37 12.43
N LEU A 326 -4.39 -21.03 11.29
CA LEU A 326 -3.97 -19.87 10.50
C LEU A 326 -4.91 -18.69 10.78
N ARG A 327 -4.34 -17.53 11.09
CA ARG A 327 -5.02 -16.24 11.19
C ARG A 327 -4.56 -15.38 10.04
N ILE A 328 -5.37 -15.33 8.99
CA ILE A 328 -5.00 -14.70 7.71
C ILE A 328 -5.60 -13.30 7.67
N LEU A 329 -4.74 -12.30 7.48
CA LEU A 329 -5.08 -10.91 7.27
C LEU A 329 -4.69 -10.55 5.83
N ASN A 330 -5.66 -10.12 5.02
CA ASN A 330 -5.35 -9.41 3.78
C ASN A 330 -5.10 -7.94 4.10
N ALA A 331 -3.87 -7.47 3.92
CA ALA A 331 -3.45 -6.08 4.08
C ALA A 331 -2.91 -5.49 2.76
N ALA A 332 -3.26 -6.10 1.62
CA ALA A 332 -3.06 -5.50 0.30
C ALA A 332 -3.93 -4.26 0.13
N ASN A 333 -3.49 -3.34 -0.73
CA ASN A 333 -4.26 -2.14 -1.03
C ASN A 333 -5.55 -2.47 -1.77
N ASP A 334 -5.44 -3.19 -2.90
CA ASP A 334 -6.56 -3.44 -3.82
C ASP A 334 -6.80 -4.94 -4.11
N ARG A 335 -5.79 -5.80 -3.86
CA ARG A 335 -5.86 -7.21 -4.26
C ARG A 335 -6.75 -8.05 -3.35
N PHE A 336 -7.67 -8.77 -3.98
CA PHE A 336 -8.34 -9.92 -3.36
C PHE A 336 -7.56 -11.20 -3.64
N PHE A 337 -7.39 -12.04 -2.63
CA PHE A 337 -6.71 -13.33 -2.75
C PHE A 337 -7.74 -14.47 -2.71
N ASN A 338 -7.68 -15.35 -3.72
CA ASN A 338 -8.30 -16.66 -3.66
C ASN A 338 -7.24 -17.68 -3.22
N LEU A 339 -7.31 -18.13 -1.96
CA LEU A 339 -6.28 -18.96 -1.34
C LEU A 339 -6.66 -20.44 -1.40
N SER A 340 -5.73 -21.25 -1.92
CA SER A 340 -5.84 -22.70 -2.01
C SER A 340 -4.52 -23.36 -1.58
N LEU A 341 -4.60 -24.58 -1.06
CA LEU A 341 -3.43 -25.38 -0.71
C LEU A 341 -3.10 -26.34 -1.85
N TYR A 342 -1.86 -26.30 -2.29
CA TYR A 342 -1.34 -27.17 -3.36
C TYR A 342 -0.13 -27.95 -2.87
N LYS A 343 0.13 -29.07 -3.54
CA LYS A 343 1.43 -29.74 -3.43
C LYS A 343 2.38 -29.10 -4.43
N ALA A 344 3.54 -28.70 -3.95
CA ALA A 344 4.62 -28.26 -4.82
C ALA A 344 5.05 -29.40 -5.76
N VAL A 345 5.37 -29.04 -7.00
CA VAL A 345 5.99 -29.91 -7.99
C VAL A 345 7.33 -29.36 -8.43
N ASP A 346 8.17 -30.22 -8.96
CA ASP A 346 9.40 -29.85 -9.63
C ASP A 346 9.16 -29.44 -11.09
N ALA A 347 10.20 -28.99 -11.80
CA ALA A 347 10.08 -28.53 -13.18
C ALA A 347 9.59 -29.59 -14.19
N ASN A 348 9.60 -30.87 -13.80
CA ASN A 348 9.03 -31.96 -14.61
C ASN A 348 7.58 -32.31 -14.21
N GLY A 349 6.98 -31.54 -13.29
CA GLY A 349 5.64 -31.80 -12.76
C GLY A 349 5.58 -32.95 -11.76
N THR A 350 6.72 -33.39 -11.22
CA THR A 350 6.78 -34.46 -10.20
C THR A 350 6.61 -33.84 -8.82
N VAL A 351 5.71 -34.40 -8.00
CA VAL A 351 5.44 -33.89 -6.65
C VAL A 351 6.73 -33.85 -5.82
N CYS A 352 6.96 -32.72 -5.16
CA CYS A 352 8.04 -32.54 -4.21
C CYS A 352 7.69 -33.19 -2.87
N ASP A 353 7.86 -34.50 -2.79
CA ASP A 353 7.71 -35.27 -1.56
C ASP A 353 8.89 -36.23 -1.35
N LYS A 354 8.81 -37.10 -0.34
CA LYS A 354 9.87 -38.05 0.00
C LYS A 354 10.22 -39.04 -1.13
N ALA A 355 9.35 -39.21 -2.13
CA ALA A 355 9.62 -40.05 -3.29
C ALA A 355 10.43 -39.32 -4.38
N ASN A 356 10.56 -37.99 -4.30
CA ASN A 356 11.41 -37.17 -5.16
C ASN A 356 12.58 -36.56 -4.35
N PRO A 357 13.65 -37.34 -4.05
CA PRO A 357 14.76 -36.87 -3.23
C PRO A 357 15.66 -35.86 -3.93
N THR A 358 15.52 -35.69 -5.25
CA THR A 358 16.29 -34.74 -6.08
C THR A 358 15.36 -34.00 -7.05
N PRO A 359 14.51 -33.09 -6.54
CA PRO A 359 13.60 -32.31 -7.39
C PRO A 359 14.37 -31.49 -8.43
N VAL A 360 13.86 -31.46 -9.65
CA VAL A 360 14.44 -30.63 -10.72
C VAL A 360 14.03 -29.16 -10.53
N ALA A 361 15.03 -28.28 -10.52
CA ALA A 361 14.83 -26.84 -10.40
C ALA A 361 14.06 -26.27 -11.60
N GLU A 362 13.22 -25.28 -11.34
CA GLU A 362 12.63 -24.45 -12.40
C GLU A 362 13.64 -23.43 -12.96
N SER A 363 13.22 -22.66 -13.95
CA SER A 363 14.05 -21.69 -14.70
C SER A 363 14.87 -20.70 -13.87
N THR A 364 14.41 -20.35 -12.67
CA THR A 364 15.03 -19.45 -11.68
C THR A 364 16.02 -20.19 -10.78
N GLY A 365 16.17 -21.51 -10.92
CA GLY A 365 17.06 -22.34 -10.09
C GLY A 365 16.50 -22.69 -8.71
N VAL A 366 15.24 -22.37 -8.42
CA VAL A 366 14.57 -22.73 -7.17
C VAL A 366 13.84 -24.08 -7.35
N ASN A 367 13.87 -24.93 -6.33
CA ASN A 367 13.13 -26.18 -6.36
C ASN A 367 11.76 -26.00 -5.69
N CYS A 368 10.75 -26.74 -6.18
CA CYS A 368 9.49 -26.94 -5.46
C CYS A 368 8.68 -25.66 -5.17
N THR A 369 8.68 -24.72 -6.10
CA THR A 369 7.89 -23.50 -6.06
C THR A 369 6.67 -23.55 -6.96
N GLU A 370 6.70 -24.39 -8.00
CA GLU A 370 5.57 -24.58 -8.92
C GLU A 370 4.47 -25.44 -8.29
N VAL A 371 3.23 -25.23 -8.73
CA VAL A 371 2.08 -26.01 -8.31
C VAL A 371 1.42 -26.64 -9.53
N LYS A 372 1.01 -27.91 -9.40
CA LYS A 372 0.18 -28.54 -10.41
C LYS A 372 -1.22 -27.98 -10.31
N LEU A 373 -1.66 -27.22 -11.31
CA LEU A 373 -3.07 -26.85 -11.45
C LEU A 373 -3.92 -28.12 -11.52
N ASP A 374 -4.99 -28.18 -10.73
CA ASP A 374 -5.92 -29.30 -10.77
C ASP A 374 -6.69 -29.24 -12.11
N PRO A 375 -6.53 -30.20 -13.03
CA PRO A 375 -7.26 -30.20 -14.29
C PRO A 375 -8.77 -30.36 -14.12
N ALA A 376 -9.26 -30.68 -12.91
CA ALA A 376 -10.67 -30.82 -12.59
C ALA A 376 -11.33 -29.57 -12.00
N ASP A 377 -10.62 -28.44 -11.85
CA ASP A 377 -11.22 -27.16 -11.43
C ASP A 377 -11.91 -26.46 -12.62
N PRO A 378 -13.25 -26.45 -12.70
CA PRO A 378 -13.97 -25.83 -13.81
C PRO A 378 -13.91 -24.30 -13.80
N GLY A 379 -13.34 -23.66 -12.76
CA GLY A 379 -13.26 -22.21 -12.62
C GLY A 379 -12.11 -21.54 -13.38
N LEU A 380 -11.18 -22.30 -13.96
CA LEU A 380 -9.94 -21.78 -14.57
C LEU A 380 -9.58 -22.51 -15.89
N GLN A 381 -10.54 -22.63 -16.81
CA GLN A 381 -10.23 -22.82 -18.23
C GLN A 381 -10.25 -21.44 -18.92
N PRO A 382 -9.34 -21.15 -19.87
CA PRO A 382 -9.20 -19.84 -20.51
C PRO A 382 -10.46 -19.36 -21.24
#